data_AF-A0AA89T514-F1
#
_entry.id   AF-A0AA89T514-F1
#
_cell.length_a   1.000
_cell.length_b   1.000
_cell.length_c   1.000
_cell.angle_alpha   90.00
_cell.angle_beta   90.00
_cell.angle_gamma   90.00
#
_symmetry.space_group_name_H-M   'P 1'
#
loop_
_entity.id
_entity.type
_entity.pdbx_description
1 polymer ?
#
loop_
_entity_poly.entity_id
_entity_poly.type
_entity_poly.pdbx_seq_one_letter_code
_entity_poly.pdbx_strand_id
1 'polypeptide(L)'
;MRIRAASDVSWFHRDESIFIDFSNQGILFELDVRSRQPIYEQLVEKMKEMIIREIWKPHEQLPSVRMLAKQLTINPNTIQKAYRELEHQGFIYSIPGKGNFVSPQPKAASQEKIEAIRHDIVRLAAEALFLGVAKEEVLQWIEQAEQGERGGETDDSLDERNENI
;
A
#
# COMPACT_ATOMS: atom_id res chain seq x y z
N MET A 1 -17.45 -20.48 27.86
CA MET A 1 -16.21 -21.11 28.39
C MET A 1 -15.04 -20.52 27.62
N ARG A 2 -14.16 -19.80 28.33
CA ARG A 2 -13.04 -19.03 27.74
C ARG A 2 -11.93 -19.96 27.25
N ILE A 3 -11.47 -19.73 26.03
CA ILE A 3 -10.04 -19.79 25.70
C ILE A 3 -9.76 -18.59 24.78
N ARG A 4 -8.97 -17.63 25.28
CA ARG A 4 -8.36 -16.53 24.51
C ARG A 4 -6.94 -16.96 24.16
N ALA A 5 -6.50 -16.75 22.91
CA ALA A 5 -5.21 -16.14 22.54
C ALA A 5 -4.98 -16.18 21.01
N ALA A 6 -4.58 -15.01 20.48
CA ALA A 6 -3.93 -14.72 19.19
C ALA A 6 -4.75 -14.77 17.87
N SER A 7 -4.52 -13.73 17.05
CA SER A 7 -4.90 -13.50 15.64
C SER A 7 -6.33 -13.09 15.30
N ASP A 8 -6.58 -11.78 15.33
CA ASP A 8 -7.71 -11.11 14.67
C ASP A 8 -7.39 -10.95 13.17
N VAL A 9 -7.87 -11.87 12.32
CA VAL A 9 -7.85 -11.75 10.85
C VAL A 9 -9.26 -12.04 10.36
N SER A 10 -9.89 -11.07 9.71
CA SER A 10 -11.23 -11.21 9.12
C SER A 10 -11.14 -11.26 7.59
N TRP A 11 -11.87 -12.21 7.01
CA TRP A 11 -11.90 -12.45 5.57
C TRP A 11 -13.25 -12.01 5.02
N PHE A 12 -13.25 -11.10 4.05
CA PHE A 12 -14.46 -10.69 3.34
C PHE A 12 -14.35 -11.04 1.86
N HIS A 13 -15.46 -11.50 1.28
CA HIS A 13 -15.58 -11.78 -0.15
C HIS A 13 -16.74 -10.94 -0.68
N ARG A 14 -16.44 -9.99 -1.57
CA ARG A 14 -17.42 -9.25 -2.37
C ARG A 14 -16.84 -9.11 -3.77
N ASP A 15 -17.67 -9.41 -4.78
CA ASP A 15 -17.38 -9.17 -6.19
C ASP A 15 -15.95 -9.56 -6.63
N GLU A 16 -15.62 -10.85 -6.49
CA GLU A 16 -14.41 -11.49 -7.06
C GLU A 16 -13.05 -11.04 -6.50
N SER A 17 -13.04 -10.04 -5.61
CA SER A 17 -11.87 -9.59 -4.85
C SER A 17 -11.71 -10.31 -3.51
N ILE A 18 -10.46 -10.57 -3.12
CA ILE A 18 -10.12 -11.02 -1.75
C ILE A 18 -9.72 -9.79 -0.94
N PHE A 19 -10.26 -9.68 0.28
CA PHE A 19 -10.04 -8.60 1.21
C PHE A 19 -9.48 -9.15 2.53
N ILE A 20 -8.28 -8.73 2.92
CA ILE A 20 -7.59 -9.23 4.12
C ILE A 20 -7.17 -8.07 4.99
N ASP A 21 -7.73 -8.03 6.20
CA ASP A 21 -7.46 -7.04 7.24
C ASP A 21 -6.20 -7.38 8.06
N PHE A 22 -5.19 -6.50 8.02
CA PHE A 22 -4.00 -6.56 8.86
C PHE A 22 -4.15 -5.62 10.07
N SER A 23 -4.85 -6.09 11.11
CA SER A 23 -4.98 -5.56 12.50
C SER A 23 -6.18 -4.64 12.79
N ASN A 24 -6.29 -4.21 14.05
CA ASN A 24 -7.10 -3.11 14.60
C ASN A 24 -6.92 -1.73 13.88
N GLN A 25 -6.44 -1.76 12.63
CA GLN A 25 -6.14 -0.65 11.71
C GLN A 25 -6.74 -0.86 10.31
N GLY A 26 -7.42 -1.98 9.99
CA GLY A 26 -8.26 -2.08 8.78
C GLY A 26 -7.50 -2.12 7.45
N ILE A 27 -6.29 -2.69 7.39
CA ILE A 27 -5.46 -2.66 6.16
C ILE A 27 -5.90 -3.76 5.21
N LEU A 28 -6.25 -3.40 3.97
CA LEU A 28 -6.94 -4.26 3.01
C LEU A 28 -6.09 -4.55 1.76
N PHE A 29 -5.59 -5.79 1.58
CA PHE A 29 -5.00 -6.20 0.28
C PHE A 29 -6.09 -6.63 -0.68
N GLU A 30 -6.48 -5.77 -1.59
CA GLU A 30 -7.32 -6.14 -2.73
C GLU A 30 -6.45 -6.70 -3.86
N LEU A 31 -6.68 -7.96 -4.24
CA LEU A 31 -5.98 -8.65 -5.32
C LEU A 31 -6.98 -9.22 -6.31
N ASP A 32 -6.76 -8.93 -7.60
CA ASP A 32 -7.59 -9.43 -8.69
C ASP A 32 -6.90 -10.61 -9.38
N VAL A 33 -7.41 -11.81 -9.13
CA VAL A 33 -6.88 -13.06 -9.73
C VAL A 33 -7.21 -13.23 -11.21
N ARG A 34 -8.12 -12.43 -11.76
CA ARG A 34 -8.52 -12.44 -13.18
C ARG A 34 -7.85 -11.35 -13.99
N SER A 35 -7.22 -10.39 -13.32
CA SER A 35 -6.39 -9.36 -13.97
C SER A 35 -5.31 -10.01 -14.85
N ARG A 36 -4.98 -9.33 -15.95
CA ARG A 36 -3.85 -9.69 -16.80
C ARG A 36 -2.50 -9.49 -16.11
N GLN A 37 -2.48 -8.68 -15.05
CA GLN A 37 -1.29 -8.42 -14.25
C GLN A 37 -1.01 -9.61 -13.31
N PRO A 38 0.20 -10.19 -13.35
CA PRO A 38 0.57 -11.28 -12.45
C PRO A 38 0.41 -10.90 -10.96
N ILE A 39 -0.04 -11.86 -10.14
CA ILE A 39 -0.30 -11.63 -8.71
C ILE A 39 0.92 -11.12 -7.94
N TYR A 40 2.13 -11.56 -8.28
CA TYR A 40 3.33 -11.05 -7.60
C TYR A 40 3.56 -9.56 -7.87
N GLU A 41 3.15 -9.03 -9.02
CA GLU A 41 3.29 -7.61 -9.37
C GLU A 41 2.26 -6.78 -8.61
N GLN A 42 0.99 -7.24 -8.54
CA GLN A 42 -0.04 -6.60 -7.73
C GLN A 42 0.38 -6.54 -6.24
N LEU A 43 0.96 -7.63 -5.74
CA LEU A 43 1.52 -7.70 -4.39
C LEU A 43 2.65 -6.68 -4.17
N VAL A 44 3.57 -6.55 -5.13
CA VAL A 44 4.65 -5.56 -5.08
C VAL A 44 4.08 -4.15 -5.00
N GLU A 45 3.10 -3.81 -5.83
CA GLU A 45 2.46 -2.49 -5.84
C GLU A 45 1.78 -2.17 -4.51
N LYS A 46 0.94 -3.06 -3.99
CA LYS A 46 0.25 -2.87 -2.71
C LYS A 46 1.21 -2.75 -1.53
N MET A 47 2.26 -3.56 -1.50
CA MET A 47 3.27 -3.48 -0.44
C MET A 47 4.12 -2.22 -0.54
N LYS A 48 4.45 -1.75 -1.75
CA LYS A 48 5.13 -0.46 -1.93
C LYS A 48 4.28 0.68 -1.42
N GLU A 49 2.99 0.67 -1.73
CA GLU A 49 2.04 1.66 -1.25
C GLU A 49 2.03 1.71 0.29
N MET A 50 1.99 0.57 0.98
CA MET A 50 2.07 0.51 2.45
C MET A 50 3.36 1.11 3.01
N ILE A 51 4.50 0.87 2.34
CA ILE A 51 5.80 1.42 2.76
C ILE A 51 5.84 2.94 2.50
N ILE A 52 5.36 3.40 1.34
CA ILE A 52 5.33 4.82 0.96
C ILE A 52 4.43 5.62 1.90
N ARG A 53 3.30 5.04 2.30
CA ARG A 53 2.34 5.63 3.26
C ARG A 53 2.78 5.49 4.73
N GLU A 54 3.97 4.96 4.98
CA GLU A 54 4.52 4.67 6.32
C GLU A 54 3.62 3.79 7.22
N ILE A 55 2.71 3.01 6.61
CA ILE A 55 1.91 2.00 7.31
C ILE A 55 2.84 0.91 7.85
N TRP A 56 3.77 0.44 6.99
CA TRP A 56 4.94 -0.31 7.46
C TRP A 56 6.11 0.66 7.62
N LYS A 57 6.59 0.78 8.85
CA LYS A 57 7.58 1.79 9.22
C LYS A 57 9.00 1.36 8.86
N PRO A 58 9.92 2.31 8.66
CA PRO A 58 11.36 2.05 8.64
C PRO A 58 11.82 1.04 9.70
N HIS A 59 12.56 0.02 9.27
CA HIS A 59 13.06 -1.08 10.09
C HIS A 59 12.00 -2.01 10.70
N GLU A 60 10.72 -1.85 10.38
CA GLU A 60 9.68 -2.78 10.78
C GLU A 60 9.87 -4.13 10.09
N GLN A 61 9.65 -5.21 10.84
CA GLN A 61 9.73 -6.56 10.33
C GLN A 61 8.47 -6.90 9.53
N LEU A 62 8.65 -7.32 8.29
CA LEU A 62 7.55 -7.78 7.45
C LEU A 62 7.05 -9.16 7.88
N PRO A 63 5.78 -9.49 7.56
CA PRO A 63 5.27 -10.84 7.61
C PRO A 63 6.25 -11.88 7.03
N SER A 64 6.33 -13.06 7.64
CA SER A 64 7.07 -14.15 7.01
C SER A 64 6.35 -14.59 5.72
N VAL A 65 7.10 -15.06 4.72
CA VAL A 65 6.54 -15.60 3.46
C VAL A 65 5.44 -16.64 3.73
N ARG A 66 5.67 -17.55 4.69
CA ARG A 66 4.70 -18.59 5.04
C ARG A 66 3.45 -18.03 5.70
N MET A 67 3.60 -17.05 6.59
CA MET A 67 2.47 -16.40 7.26
C MET A 67 1.63 -15.65 6.24
N LEU A 68 2.26 -14.81 5.41
CA LEU A 68 1.56 -14.01 4.41
C LEU A 68 0.92 -14.89 3.33
N ALA A 69 1.60 -15.94 2.86
CA ALA A 69 1.01 -16.91 1.93
C ALA A 69 -0.27 -17.55 2.48
N LYS A 70 -0.27 -17.93 3.77
CA LYS A 70 -1.45 -18.47 4.46
C LYS A 70 -2.54 -17.40 4.61
N GLN A 71 -2.17 -16.18 5.00
CA GLN A 71 -3.08 -15.05 5.19
C GLN A 71 -3.63 -14.47 3.90
N LEU A 72 -3.01 -14.71 2.75
CA LEU A 72 -3.54 -14.27 1.45
C LEU A 72 -4.11 -15.42 0.64
N THR A 73 -3.98 -16.68 1.10
CA THR A 73 -4.27 -17.88 0.31
C THR A 73 -3.54 -17.86 -1.05
N ILE A 74 -2.27 -17.41 -1.03
CA ILE A 74 -1.41 -17.28 -2.21
C ILE A 74 -0.25 -18.27 -2.11
N ASN A 75 0.21 -18.76 -3.26
CA ASN A 75 1.39 -19.62 -3.35
C ASN A 75 2.61 -18.94 -2.66
N PRO A 76 3.29 -19.60 -1.70
CA PRO A 76 4.48 -19.05 -1.04
C PRO A 76 5.58 -18.58 -2.00
N ASN A 77 5.72 -19.23 -3.16
CA ASN A 77 6.69 -18.83 -4.17
C ASN A 77 6.34 -17.48 -4.81
N THR A 78 5.05 -17.16 -4.94
CA THR A 78 4.57 -15.86 -5.45
C THR A 78 4.89 -14.75 -4.45
N ILE A 79 4.66 -14.98 -3.15
CA ILE A 79 5.06 -14.03 -2.10
C ILE A 79 6.57 -13.82 -2.09
N GLN A 80 7.33 -14.92 -2.18
CA GLN A 80 8.79 -14.83 -2.21
C GLN A 80 9.29 -14.08 -3.46
N LYS A 81 8.65 -14.24 -4.61
CA LYS A 81 8.95 -13.47 -5.81
C LYS A 81 8.68 -11.98 -5.59
N ALA A 82 7.56 -11.61 -4.98
CA ALA A 82 7.24 -10.23 -4.64
C ALA A 82 8.26 -9.62 -3.67
N TYR A 83 8.68 -10.35 -2.62
CA TYR A 83 9.69 -9.86 -1.68
C TYR A 83 11.05 -9.65 -2.34
N ARG A 84 11.49 -10.56 -3.22
CA ARG A 84 12.74 -10.37 -3.98
C ARG A 84 12.69 -9.13 -4.86
N GLU A 85 11.53 -8.86 -5.47
CA GLU A 85 11.35 -7.67 -6.30
C GLU A 85 11.38 -6.39 -5.45
N LEU A 86 10.72 -6.37 -4.28
CA LEU A 86 10.80 -5.26 -3.33
C LEU A 86 12.22 -5.00 -2.83
N GLU A 87 12.98 -6.06 -2.54
CA GLU A 87 14.37 -5.99 -2.11
C GLU A 87 15.26 -5.46 -3.24
N HIS A 88 15.06 -5.94 -4.47
CA HIS A 88 15.74 -5.44 -5.67
C HIS A 88 15.45 -3.95 -5.92
N GLN A 89 14.22 -3.51 -5.70
CA GLN A 89 13.83 -2.10 -5.79
C GLN A 89 14.26 -1.25 -4.57
N GLY A 90 14.89 -1.87 -3.56
CA GLY A 90 15.42 -1.19 -2.38
C GLY A 90 14.40 -0.86 -1.29
N PHE A 91 13.12 -1.21 -1.45
CA PHE A 91 12.06 -0.94 -0.47
C PHE A 91 12.22 -1.75 0.82
N ILE A 92 12.84 -2.93 0.73
CA ILE A 92 13.05 -3.83 1.87
C ILE A 92 14.49 -4.37 1.86
N TYR A 93 14.90 -4.96 2.97
CA TYR A 93 16.17 -5.70 3.08
C TYR A 93 16.00 -6.97 3.93
N SER A 94 16.74 -8.01 3.57
CA SER A 94 16.77 -9.27 4.31
C SER A 94 17.87 -9.30 5.36
N ILE A 95 17.57 -9.84 6.54
CA ILE A 95 18.58 -10.29 7.50
C ILE A 95 18.52 -11.82 7.61
N PRO A 96 19.61 -12.54 7.28
CA PRO A 96 19.66 -14.00 7.35
C PRO A 96 19.19 -14.52 8.72
N GLY A 97 18.25 -15.46 8.71
CA GLY A 97 17.67 -16.06 9.91
C GLY A 97 16.72 -15.16 10.71
N LYS A 98 16.55 -13.87 10.36
CA LYS A 98 15.65 -12.94 11.05
C LYS A 98 14.48 -12.47 10.20
N GLY A 99 14.56 -12.53 8.88
CA GLY A 99 13.45 -12.20 7.98
C GLY A 99 13.69 -10.93 7.16
N ASN A 100 12.61 -10.30 6.69
CA ASN A 100 12.65 -9.12 5.83
C ASN A 100 12.17 -7.90 6.60
N PHE A 101 12.74 -6.74 6.31
CA PHE A 101 12.48 -5.49 7.02
C PHE A 101 12.33 -4.34 6.03
N VAL A 102 11.52 -3.35 6.36
CA VAL A 102 11.39 -2.12 5.54
C VAL A 102 12.67 -1.31 5.60
N SER A 103 13.17 -0.91 4.43
CA SER A 103 14.34 -0.04 4.34
C SER A 103 14.03 1.37 4.87
N PRO A 104 14.89 1.97 5.71
CA PRO A 104 14.64 3.31 6.26
C PRO A 104 14.71 4.45 5.25
N GLN A 105 15.41 4.20 4.14
CA GLN A 105 15.30 4.92 2.89
C GLN A 105 15.39 3.84 1.82
N PRO A 106 14.59 3.89 0.74
CA PRO A 106 14.87 3.04 -0.40
C PRO A 106 16.31 3.31 -0.79
N LYS A 107 17.20 2.31 -0.59
CA LYS A 107 18.65 2.46 -0.78
C LYS A 107 18.87 3.05 -2.16
N ALA A 108 19.14 4.35 -2.21
CA ALA A 108 19.15 5.18 -3.40
C ALA A 108 18.22 4.65 -4.49
N ALA A 109 16.98 5.15 -4.59
CA ALA A 109 16.36 5.18 -5.92
C ALA A 109 17.45 5.69 -6.85
N SER A 110 17.91 4.84 -7.79
CA SER A 110 19.08 5.18 -8.60
C SER A 110 18.81 6.57 -9.16
N GLN A 111 19.83 7.43 -9.24
CA GLN A 111 19.64 8.77 -9.78
C GLN A 111 18.89 8.72 -11.12
N GLU A 112 19.12 7.65 -11.89
CA GLU A 112 18.37 7.27 -13.10
C GLU A 112 16.86 7.09 -12.88
N LYS A 113 16.43 6.40 -11.82
CA LYS A 113 15.01 6.21 -11.49
C LYS A 113 14.35 7.50 -11.03
N ILE A 114 15.05 8.33 -10.25
CA ILE A 114 14.58 9.67 -9.88
C ILE A 114 14.42 10.53 -11.14
N GLU A 115 15.38 10.49 -12.05
CA GLU A 115 15.33 11.25 -13.30
C GLU A 115 14.22 10.74 -14.24
N ALA A 116 14.00 9.42 -14.30
CA ALA A 116 12.88 8.85 -15.06
C ALA A 116 11.52 9.31 -14.51
N ILE A 117 11.33 9.27 -13.18
CA ILE A 117 10.11 9.78 -12.54
C ILE A 117 9.94 11.27 -12.79
N ARG A 118 11.00 12.06 -12.68
CA ARG A 118 10.98 13.50 -13.00
C ARG A 118 10.53 13.73 -14.44
N HIS A 119 11.08 12.98 -15.39
CA HIS A 119 10.70 13.07 -16.80
C HIS A 119 9.21 12.77 -17.01
N ASP A 120 8.69 11.72 -16.36
CA ASP A 120 7.28 11.36 -16.44
C ASP A 120 6.36 12.42 -15.82
N ILE A 121 6.73 12.98 -14.66
CA ILE A 121 5.98 14.08 -14.02
C ILE A 121 5.93 15.30 -14.95
N VAL A 122 7.07 15.70 -15.53
CA VAL A 122 7.12 16.85 -16.45
C VAL A 122 6.26 16.60 -17.69
N ARG A 123 6.34 15.41 -18.28
CA ARG A 123 5.55 15.04 -19.46
C ARG A 123 4.05 15.09 -19.16
N LEU A 124 3.61 14.46 -18.07
CA LEU A 124 2.20 14.41 -17.66
C LEU A 124 1.67 15.80 -17.28
N ALA A 125 2.47 16.62 -16.59
CA ALA A 125 2.10 17.99 -16.27
C ALA A 125 1.94 18.84 -17.54
N ALA A 126 2.83 18.69 -18.53
CA ALA A 126 2.71 19.40 -19.79
C ALA A 126 1.44 19.00 -20.57
N GLU A 127 1.09 17.71 -20.58
CA GLU A 127 -0.16 17.21 -21.17
C GLU A 127 -1.39 17.80 -20.45
N ALA A 128 -1.41 17.82 -19.12
CA ALA A 128 -2.51 18.40 -18.34
C ALA A 128 -2.70 19.91 -18.63
N LEU A 129 -1.61 20.67 -18.65
CA LEU A 129 -1.64 22.11 -18.98
C LEU A 129 -2.14 22.35 -20.40
N PHE A 130 -1.73 21.52 -21.36
CA PHE A 130 -2.21 21.61 -22.75
C PHE A 130 -3.72 21.35 -22.86
N LEU A 131 -4.26 20.45 -22.03
CA LEU A 131 -5.69 20.17 -21.95
C LEU A 131 -6.50 21.24 -21.20
N GLY A 132 -5.84 22.30 -20.71
CA GLY A 132 -6.50 23.43 -20.07
C GLY A 132 -6.64 23.30 -18.55
N VAL A 133 -6.01 22.31 -17.93
CA VAL A 133 -5.92 22.22 -16.46
C VAL A 133 -5.05 23.36 -15.96
N ALA A 134 -5.52 24.08 -14.93
CA ALA A 134 -4.75 25.17 -14.36
C ALA A 134 -3.50 24.63 -13.63
N LYS A 135 -2.41 25.40 -13.65
CA LYS A 135 -1.18 25.04 -12.92
C LYS A 135 -1.46 24.77 -11.44
N GLU A 136 -2.31 25.57 -10.84
CA GLU A 136 -2.71 25.48 -9.44
C GLU A 136 -3.38 24.13 -9.13
N GLU A 137 -4.20 23.62 -10.04
CA GLU A 137 -4.87 22.33 -9.90
C GLU A 137 -3.88 21.16 -10.02
N VAL A 138 -2.90 21.26 -10.93
CA VAL A 138 -1.80 20.28 -11.03
C VAL A 138 -0.97 20.26 -9.74
N LEU A 139 -0.71 21.42 -9.12
CA LEU A 139 -0.01 21.48 -7.83
C LEU A 139 -0.85 20.86 -6.70
N GLN A 140 -2.17 21.06 -6.68
CA GLN A 140 -3.06 20.42 -5.71
C GLN A 140 -3.02 18.90 -5.79
N TRP A 141 -2.91 18.31 -6.99
CA TRP A 141 -2.76 16.86 -7.12
C TRP A 141 -1.45 16.33 -6.52
N ILE A 142 -0.37 17.12 -6.60
CA ILE A 142 0.91 16.78 -5.96
C ILE A 142 0.76 16.83 -4.43
N GLU A 143 0.09 17.86 -3.90
CA GLU A 143 -0.19 17.97 -2.46
C GLU A 143 -1.08 16.82 -1.96
N GLN A 144 -2.08 16.41 -2.75
CA GLN A 144 -2.91 15.23 -2.44
C GLN A 144 -2.07 13.94 -2.40
N ALA A 145 -1.09 13.79 -3.29
CA ALA A 145 -0.20 12.64 -3.30
C ALA A 145 0.73 12.60 -2.06
N GLU A 146 1.14 13.75 -1.52
CA GLU A 146 1.89 13.84 -0.26
C GLU A 146 1.02 13.52 0.97
N GLN A 147 -0.27 13.82 0.91
CA GLN A 147 -1.21 13.66 2.03
C GLN A 147 -1.91 12.30 2.10
N GLY A 148 -1.66 11.42 1.11
CA GLY A 148 -2.37 10.16 0.85
C GLY A 148 -3.07 9.55 2.07
N GLU A 149 -4.38 9.82 2.19
CA GLU A 149 -5.30 9.24 3.16
C GLU A 149 -4.66 8.92 4.52
N ARG A 150 -4.31 9.95 5.29
CA ARG A 150 -4.51 9.85 6.75
C ARG A 150 -5.99 9.49 6.92
N GLY A 151 -6.28 8.23 7.23
CA GLY A 151 -7.64 7.69 7.31
C GLY A 151 -8.59 8.68 7.99
N GLY A 152 -9.68 8.98 7.30
CA GLY A 152 -10.70 9.90 7.78
C GLY A 152 -11.24 9.44 9.14
N GLU A 153 -11.05 10.29 10.15
CA GLU A 153 -12.14 10.52 11.08
C GLU A 153 -13.23 11.23 10.27
N THR A 154 -14.19 10.44 9.77
CA THR A 154 -15.52 10.96 9.48
C THR A 154 -16.05 11.54 10.79
N ASP A 155 -15.90 12.85 10.92
CA ASP A 155 -16.74 13.71 11.74
C ASP A 155 -18.18 13.56 11.22
N ASP A 156 -18.88 12.54 11.72
CA ASP A 156 -20.31 12.35 11.54
C ASP A 156 -20.96 12.32 12.93
N SER A 157 -21.25 13.51 13.45
CA SER A 157 -22.59 13.92 13.94
C SER A 157 -22.53 15.05 14.98
N LEU A 158 -22.17 16.26 14.52
CA LEU A 158 -22.77 17.48 15.04
C LEU A 158 -23.70 18.05 13.96
N ASP A 159 -24.94 17.56 13.91
CA ASP A 159 -26.13 18.40 13.74
C ASP A 159 -27.41 17.56 13.69
N GLU A 160 -28.05 17.42 14.85
CA GLU A 160 -29.52 17.52 14.93
C GLU A 160 -29.86 18.42 16.12
N ARG A 161 -29.72 19.73 15.92
CA ARG A 161 -30.61 20.68 16.59
C ARG A 161 -31.90 20.78 15.77
N ASN A 162 -32.99 20.80 16.52
CA ASN A 162 -34.37 21.13 16.13
C ASN A 162 -35.21 20.00 15.51
N GLU A 163 -35.96 19.33 16.37
CA GLU A 163 -37.42 19.43 16.26
C GLU A 163 -38.03 19.87 17.59
N ASN A 164 -38.91 20.86 17.50
CA ASN A 164 -39.80 21.33 18.55
C ASN A 164 -40.72 20.19 19.03
N ILE A 165 -40.93 20.06 20.34
CA ILE A 165 -42.21 20.07 21.08
C ILE A 165 -41.93 19.79 22.57
#